data_AF-A0A7V8Y8L2-F1
#
_entry.id   AF-A0A7V8Y8L2-F1
#
_cell.length_a   1.000
_cell.length_b   1.000
_cell.length_c   1.000
_cell.angle_alpha   90.00
_cell.angle_beta   90.00
_cell.angle_gamma   90.00
#
_symmetry.space_group_name_H-M   'P 1'
#
loop_
_entity.id
_entity.type
_entity.pdbx_description
1 polymer ?
#
loop_
_entity_poly.entity_id
_entity_poly.type
_entity_poly.pdbx_seq_one_letter_code
_entity_poly.pdbx_strand_id
1 'polypeptide(L)'
;MLVVPESRKLHPLLFDMRRQRRHFALVVDEHGGTGGVVTIEDLLEELVGEIRDEYDISELGVEELGGNSYLIPGTLRIDEAADRLGVHLPEGDYETVAGFLMSELGRIPRRRDVIQHANWRLRVRQMHRRRVVQVLVEPLRATAPTDESVPS
;
A
#
# COMPACT_ATOMS: atom_id res chain seq x y z
N MET A 1 -30.92 -0.23 11.74
CA MET A 1 -29.97 0.38 10.78
C MET A 1 -29.89 1.85 11.12
N LEU A 2 -28.68 2.41 11.30
CA LEU A 2 -28.52 3.85 11.56
C LEU A 2 -28.49 4.56 10.20
N VAL A 3 -29.32 5.56 10.00
CA VAL A 3 -29.36 6.38 8.78
C VAL A 3 -29.03 7.80 9.19
N VAL A 4 -28.05 8.42 8.53
CA VAL A 4 -27.54 9.75 8.89
C VAL A 4 -27.36 10.63 7.66
N PRO A 5 -27.63 11.94 7.76
CA PRO A 5 -27.38 12.86 6.66
C PRO A 5 -25.88 13.04 6.45
N GLU A 6 -25.45 13.28 5.21
CA GLU A 6 -24.05 13.59 4.86
C GLU A 6 -23.50 14.79 5.65
N SER A 7 -24.34 15.76 6.00
CA SER A 7 -23.97 16.92 6.80
C SER A 7 -23.72 16.62 8.29
N ARG A 8 -23.91 15.37 8.75
CA ARG A 8 -23.71 14.99 10.14
C ARG A 8 -22.23 15.04 10.51
N LYS A 9 -21.91 15.76 11.60
CA LYS A 9 -20.56 15.79 12.15
C LYS A 9 -20.11 14.40 12.63
N LEU A 10 -18.81 14.16 12.46
CA LEU A 10 -18.12 12.91 12.74
C LEU A 10 -18.16 12.47 14.21
N HIS A 11 -17.83 13.37 15.16
CA HIS A 11 -17.84 13.04 16.59
C HIS A 11 -19.22 12.60 17.11
N PRO A 12 -20.33 13.32 16.82
CA PRO A 12 -21.67 12.86 17.17
C PRO A 12 -22.03 11.51 16.54
N LEU A 13 -21.65 11.27 15.28
CA LEU A 13 -21.93 10.01 14.60
C LEU A 13 -21.22 8.83 15.28
N LEU A 14 -19.93 8.98 15.61
CA LEU A 14 -19.18 7.96 16.36
C LEU A 14 -19.84 7.67 17.72
N PHE A 15 -20.27 8.70 18.44
CA PHE A 15 -20.96 8.53 19.72
C PHE A 15 -22.27 7.74 19.56
N ASP A 16 -23.09 8.09 18.58
CA ASP A 16 -24.37 7.43 18.29
C ASP A 16 -24.16 5.95 17.91
N MET A 17 -23.16 5.66 17.06
CA MET A 17 -22.79 4.29 16.66
C MET A 17 -22.31 3.45 17.85
N ARG A 18 -21.48 4.00 18.75
CA ARG A 18 -21.02 3.32 19.98
C ARG A 18 -22.18 3.04 20.93
N ARG A 19 -23.02 4.05 21.19
CA ARG A 19 -24.15 3.93 22.13
C ARG A 19 -25.18 2.90 21.66
N GLN A 20 -25.45 2.84 20.37
CA GLN A 20 -26.42 1.91 19.78
C GLN A 20 -25.83 0.54 19.41
N ARG A 21 -24.53 0.32 19.69
CA ARG A 21 -23.77 -0.88 19.30
C ARG A 21 -23.94 -1.20 17.82
N ARG A 22 -23.72 -0.21 16.96
CA ARG A 22 -23.79 -0.32 15.49
C ARG A 22 -22.41 -0.08 14.88
N HIS A 23 -21.99 -1.01 14.02
CA HIS A 23 -20.70 -0.96 13.33
C HIS A 23 -20.75 -0.26 11.98
N PHE A 24 -21.96 -0.01 11.43
CA PHE A 24 -22.14 0.67 10.15
C PHE A 24 -23.34 1.63 10.19
N ALA A 25 -23.29 2.65 9.34
CA ALA A 25 -24.35 3.62 9.13
C ALA A 25 -24.55 3.90 7.63
N LEU A 26 -25.80 4.05 7.20
CA LEU A 26 -26.15 4.48 5.86
C LEU A 26 -26.15 6.01 5.81
N VAL A 27 -25.37 6.58 4.89
CA VAL A 27 -25.32 8.02 4.64
C VAL A 27 -26.32 8.36 3.55
N VAL A 28 -27.14 9.38 3.79
CA VAL A 28 -28.12 9.90 2.84
C VAL A 28 -27.82 11.35 2.49
N ASP A 29 -28.01 11.70 1.22
CA ASP A 29 -27.92 13.08 0.76
C ASP A 29 -29.21 13.86 1.06
N GLU A 30 -29.19 15.15 0.74
CA GLU A 30 -30.30 16.08 0.96
C GLU A 30 -31.51 15.88 0.02
N HIS A 31 -31.34 15.09 -1.04
CA HIS A 31 -32.37 14.74 -2.02
C HIS A 31 -32.96 13.34 -1.79
N GLY A 32 -32.53 12.63 -0.74
CA GLY A 32 -32.97 11.27 -0.40
C GLY A 32 -32.27 10.16 -1.17
N GLY A 33 -31.19 10.48 -1.90
CA GLY A 33 -30.26 9.52 -2.47
C GLY A 33 -29.29 8.97 -1.42
N THR A 34 -28.69 7.80 -1.69
CA THR A 34 -27.72 7.18 -0.78
C THR A 34 -26.32 7.71 -1.07
N GLY A 35 -25.75 8.46 -0.13
CA GLY A 35 -24.34 8.89 -0.16
C GLY A 35 -23.35 7.75 0.11
N GLY A 36 -23.82 6.60 0.62
CA GLY A 36 -23.01 5.38 0.81
C GLY A 36 -23.16 4.77 2.19
N VAL A 37 -22.25 3.86 2.56
CA VAL A 37 -22.18 3.26 3.91
C VAL A 37 -20.85 3.62 4.53
N VAL A 38 -20.87 3.95 5.82
CA VAL A 38 -19.66 4.23 6.62
C VAL A 38 -19.58 3.30 7.82
N THR A 39 -18.37 2.89 8.20
CA THR A 39 -18.12 2.02 9.34
C THR A 39 -17.57 2.79 10.54
N ILE A 40 -17.68 2.23 11.74
CA ILE A 40 -17.12 2.86 12.94
C ILE A 40 -15.59 3.00 12.84
N GLU A 41 -14.94 2.06 12.16
CA GLU A 41 -13.51 2.05 11.88
C GLU A 41 -13.10 3.21 10.98
N ASP A 42 -13.89 3.54 9.95
CA ASP A 42 -13.65 4.71 9.09
C ASP A 42 -13.75 6.00 9.91
N LEU A 43 -14.76 6.12 10.78
CA LEU A 43 -14.93 7.32 11.60
C LEU A 43 -13.80 7.50 12.62
N LEU A 44 -13.29 6.40 13.16
CA LEU A 44 -12.14 6.42 14.06
C LEU A 44 -10.87 6.83 13.31
N GLU A 45 -10.66 6.34 12.09
CA GLU A 45 -9.53 6.74 11.23
C GLU A 45 -9.55 8.23 10.92
N GLU A 46 -10.71 8.80 10.59
CA GLU A 46 -10.82 10.24 10.30
C GLU A 46 -10.63 11.13 11.54
N LEU A 47 -11.02 10.65 12.74
CA LEU A 47 -10.85 11.40 14.00
C LEU A 47 -9.45 11.30 14.59
N VAL A 48 -8.82 10.14 14.46
CA VAL A 48 -7.50 9.86 15.02
C VAL A 48 -6.40 10.24 14.02
N GLY A 49 -6.70 10.25 12.72
CA GLY A 49 -5.69 10.22 11.66
C GLY A 49 -4.94 8.89 11.64
N GLU A 50 -3.93 8.75 10.77
CA GLU A 50 -2.85 7.80 11.06
C GLU A 50 -2.20 8.30 12.37
N ILE A 51 -2.16 7.49 13.43
CA ILE A 51 -1.36 7.85 14.62
C ILE A 51 0.08 7.88 14.13
N ARG A 52 0.52 9.07 13.72
CA ARG A 52 1.85 9.33 13.22
C ARG A 52 2.80 9.24 14.39
N ASP A 53 3.53 8.13 14.48
CA ASP A 53 4.82 8.17 15.13
C ASP A 53 5.72 9.08 14.27
N GLU A 54 6.55 9.91 14.90
CA GLU A 54 7.40 10.91 14.23
C GLU A 54 8.50 10.27 13.35
N TYR A 55 8.47 8.94 13.18
CA TYR A 55 9.42 8.11 12.44
C TYR A 55 8.77 7.21 11.36
N ASP A 56 7.46 7.27 11.12
CA ASP A 56 6.79 6.18 10.42
C ASP A 56 6.61 6.40 8.90
N ILE A 57 7.02 5.40 8.13
CA ILE A 57 6.79 5.15 6.68
C ILE A 57 7.60 5.97 5.67
N SER A 58 7.93 7.25 5.90
CA SER A 58 8.73 8.04 4.93
C SER A 58 10.24 7.73 4.96
N GLU A 59 10.72 7.11 6.04
CA GLU A 59 12.12 6.72 6.23
C GLU A 59 12.42 5.26 5.88
N LEU A 60 11.46 4.49 5.35
CA LEU A 60 11.80 3.19 4.81
C LEU A 60 12.80 3.42 3.67
N GLY A 61 14.04 3.02 3.89
CA GLY A 61 15.10 3.09 2.89
C GLY A 61 15.02 1.91 1.93
N VAL A 62 15.91 1.92 0.96
CA VAL A 62 16.24 0.73 0.19
C VAL A 62 17.16 -0.13 1.05
N GLU A 63 16.76 -1.37 1.32
CA GLU A 63 17.58 -2.39 1.96
C GLU A 63 18.06 -3.39 0.90
N GLU A 64 19.37 -3.63 0.81
CA GLU A 64 19.95 -4.65 -0.06
C GLU A 64 20.05 -5.98 0.69
N LEU A 65 19.42 -7.02 0.13
CA LEU A 65 19.37 -8.37 0.71
C LEU A 65 20.44 -9.30 0.13
N GLY A 66 21.24 -8.82 -0.84
CA GLY A 66 22.25 -9.58 -1.56
C GLY A 66 21.73 -10.21 -2.86
N GLY A 67 22.65 -10.57 -3.76
CA GLY A 67 22.32 -11.15 -5.07
C GLY A 67 21.42 -10.26 -5.92
N ASN A 68 21.64 -8.93 -5.87
CA ASN A 68 20.81 -7.91 -6.51
C ASN A 68 19.33 -7.95 -6.06
N SER A 69 19.05 -8.46 -4.86
CA SER A 69 17.71 -8.42 -4.28
C SER A 69 17.57 -7.23 -3.33
N TYR A 70 16.46 -6.50 -3.44
CA TYR A 70 16.22 -5.28 -2.68
C TYR A 70 14.84 -5.32 -2.02
N LEU A 71 14.75 -4.87 -0.77
CA LEU A 71 13.50 -4.53 -0.14
C LEU A 71 13.34 -3.00 -0.18
N ILE A 72 12.32 -2.54 -0.90
CA ILE A 72 12.12 -1.11 -1.18
C ILE A 72 10.74 -0.63 -0.73
N PRO A 73 10.58 0.67 -0.45
CA PRO A 73 9.28 1.27 -0.21
C PRO A 73 8.40 1.20 -1.46
N GLY A 74 7.10 1.00 -1.28
CA GLY A 74 6.14 1.18 -2.38
C GLY A 74 6.10 2.63 -2.88
N THR A 75 6.49 3.59 -2.04
CA THR A 75 6.57 5.02 -2.37
C THR A 75 7.83 5.41 -3.12
N LEU A 76 8.81 4.51 -3.28
CA LEU A 76 10.03 4.80 -4.04
C LEU A 76 9.65 5.21 -5.47
N ARG A 77 10.23 6.31 -5.95
CA ARG A 77 9.97 6.79 -7.32
C ARG A 77 10.64 5.89 -8.35
N ILE A 78 10.06 5.82 -9.54
CA ILE A 78 10.57 4.97 -10.62
C ILE A 78 11.94 5.45 -11.12
N ASP A 79 12.12 6.76 -11.27
CA ASP A 79 13.40 7.38 -11.63
C ASP A 79 14.50 7.06 -10.59
N GLU A 80 14.16 7.20 -9.31
CA GLU A 80 15.07 6.89 -8.21
C GLU A 80 15.43 5.39 -8.15
N ALA A 81 14.47 4.49 -8.42
CA ALA A 81 14.74 3.05 -8.50
C ALA A 81 15.71 2.71 -9.65
N ALA A 82 15.61 3.41 -10.78
CA ALA A 82 16.56 3.26 -11.88
C ALA A 82 17.94 3.78 -11.50
N ASP A 83 18.05 4.99 -10.94
CA ASP A 83 19.32 5.63 -10.61
C ASP A 83 20.08 4.90 -9.49
N ARG A 84 19.37 4.45 -8.45
CA ARG A 84 19.99 3.87 -7.25
C ARG A 84 20.20 2.37 -7.34
N LEU A 85 19.33 1.65 -8.05
CA LEU A 85 19.28 0.18 -8.04
C LEU A 85 19.55 -0.44 -9.42
N GLY A 86 19.60 0.37 -10.49
CA GLY A 86 19.62 -0.13 -11.86
C GLY A 86 18.34 -0.87 -12.26
N VAL A 87 17.24 -0.65 -11.52
CA VAL A 87 15.94 -1.28 -11.77
C VAL A 87 15.14 -0.37 -12.68
N HIS A 88 15.26 -0.60 -13.99
CA HIS A 88 14.51 0.14 -15.00
C HIS A 88 13.10 -0.45 -15.15
N LEU A 89 12.12 0.28 -14.61
CA LEU A 89 10.69 0.00 -14.79
C LEU A 89 10.15 0.89 -15.93
N PRO A 90 9.09 0.49 -16.62
CA PRO A 90 8.57 1.25 -17.75
C PRO A 90 8.00 2.59 -17.26
N GLU A 91 7.97 3.60 -18.13
CA GLU A 91 7.25 4.84 -17.87
C GLU A 91 5.75 4.67 -18.17
N GLY A 92 4.91 5.43 -17.49
CA GLY A 92 3.46 5.41 -17.68
C GLY A 92 2.77 6.45 -16.79
N ASP A 93 1.46 6.32 -16.61
CA ASP A 93 0.65 7.19 -15.75
C ASP A 93 0.85 6.87 -14.25
N TYR A 94 2.11 6.79 -13.81
CA TYR A 94 2.51 6.53 -12.44
C TYR A 94 3.92 7.08 -12.16
N GLU A 95 4.18 7.44 -10.90
CA GLU A 95 5.48 7.99 -10.49
C GLU A 95 6.25 7.08 -9.52
N THR A 96 5.56 6.11 -8.91
CA THR A 96 6.11 5.26 -7.83
C THR A 96 5.99 3.77 -8.15
N VAL A 97 6.79 2.94 -7.48
CA VAL A 97 6.73 1.47 -7.60
C VAL A 97 5.36 0.92 -7.26
N ALA A 98 4.69 1.48 -6.23
CA ALA A 98 3.31 1.12 -5.91
C ALA A 98 2.36 1.47 -7.07
N GLY A 99 2.48 2.66 -7.65
CA GLY A 99 1.68 3.08 -8.80
C GLY A 99 1.86 2.15 -10.00
N PHE A 100 3.10 1.77 -10.31
CA PHE A 100 3.41 0.79 -11.33
C PHE A 100 2.75 -0.57 -11.05
N LEU A 101 2.87 -1.09 -9.82
CA LEU A 101 2.21 -2.34 -9.42
C LEU A 101 0.69 -2.29 -9.59
N MET A 102 0.05 -1.16 -9.26
CA MET A 102 -1.40 -0.99 -9.45
C MET A 102 -1.79 -0.97 -10.92
N SER A 103 -1.00 -0.26 -11.75
CA SER A 103 -1.21 -0.15 -13.19
C SER A 103 -1.12 -1.53 -13.85
N GLU A 104 -0.06 -2.28 -13.55
CA GLU A 104 0.17 -3.62 -14.14
C GLU A 104 -0.87 -4.65 -13.68
N LEU A 105 -1.30 -4.59 -12.41
CA LEU A 105 -2.29 -5.53 -11.87
C LEU A 105 -3.74 -5.15 -12.25
N GLY A 106 -4.00 -3.90 -12.64
CA GLY A 106 -5.35 -3.38 -12.90
C GLY A 106 -6.27 -3.36 -11.67
N ARG A 107 -5.72 -3.47 -10.46
CA ARG A 107 -6.44 -3.52 -9.18
C ARG A 107 -5.55 -3.12 -8.01
N ILE A 108 -6.15 -2.91 -6.84
CA ILE A 108 -5.41 -2.76 -5.58
C ILE A 108 -4.55 -4.02 -5.34
N PRO A 109 -3.22 -3.88 -5.16
CA PRO A 109 -2.33 -4.99 -4.90
C PRO A 109 -2.63 -5.67 -3.57
N ARG A 110 -2.24 -6.93 -3.47
CA ARG A 110 -2.35 -7.77 -2.28
C ARG A 110 -0.97 -8.30 -1.92
N ARG A 111 -0.77 -8.58 -0.64
CA ARG A 111 0.47 -9.22 -0.17
C ARG A 111 0.71 -10.51 -0.96
N ARG A 112 1.95 -10.73 -1.39
CA ARG A 112 2.40 -11.83 -2.27
C ARG A 112 1.95 -11.74 -3.73
N ASP A 113 1.24 -10.70 -4.15
CA ASP A 113 1.14 -10.43 -5.59
C ASP A 113 2.55 -10.27 -6.16
N VAL A 114 2.75 -10.82 -7.36
CA VAL A 114 4.01 -10.80 -8.08
C VAL A 114 3.74 -10.30 -9.48
N ILE A 115 4.58 -9.37 -9.91
CA ILE A 115 4.71 -9.01 -11.33
C ILE A 115 6.13 -9.29 -11.78
N GLN A 116 6.28 -9.56 -13.07
CA GLN A 116 7.58 -9.76 -13.71
C GLN A 116 7.71 -8.70 -14.80
N HIS A 117 8.80 -7.96 -14.76
CA HIS A 117 9.08 -6.94 -15.76
C HIS A 117 10.56 -6.99 -16.13
N ALA A 118 10.85 -7.06 -17.43
CA ALA A 118 12.20 -7.21 -17.95
C ALA A 118 12.98 -8.35 -17.26
N ASN A 119 14.03 -8.02 -16.52
CA ASN A 119 14.88 -8.94 -15.76
C ASN A 119 14.56 -8.95 -14.25
N TRP A 120 13.47 -8.31 -13.82
CA TRP A 120 13.09 -8.14 -12.41
C TRP A 120 11.76 -8.83 -12.08
N ARG A 121 11.69 -9.35 -10.86
CA ARG A 121 10.48 -9.84 -10.21
C ARG A 121 10.18 -8.90 -9.05
N LEU A 122 9.00 -8.29 -9.07
CA LEU A 122 8.54 -7.42 -8.00
C LEU A 122 7.44 -8.16 -7.22
N ARG A 123 7.62 -8.33 -5.93
CA ARG A 123 6.70 -9.03 -5.04
C ARG A 123 6.26 -8.12 -3.90
N VAL A 124 4.95 -7.93 -3.76
CA VAL A 124 4.40 -7.16 -2.64
C VAL A 124 4.71 -7.88 -1.32
N ARG A 125 5.58 -7.28 -0.51
CA ARG A 125 6.01 -7.86 0.77
C ARG A 125 5.10 -7.46 1.91
N GLN A 126 4.71 -6.19 1.96
CA GLN A 126 3.87 -5.61 3.01
C GLN A 126 2.84 -4.64 2.43
N MET A 127 1.62 -4.73 2.98
CA MET A 127 0.51 -3.82 2.71
C MET A 127 0.08 -3.18 4.03
N HIS A 128 -0.32 -1.91 3.98
CA HIS A 128 -1.06 -1.23 5.05
C HIS A 128 -2.37 -0.72 4.47
N ARG A 129 -3.49 -1.28 4.92
CA ARG A 129 -4.81 -1.07 4.29
C ARG A 129 -4.75 -1.31 2.77
N ARG A 130 -4.90 -0.26 1.96
CA ARG A 130 -4.87 -0.27 0.48
C ARG A 130 -3.53 0.20 -0.10
N ARG A 131 -2.54 0.50 0.74
CA ARG A 131 -1.22 1.03 0.36
C ARG A 131 -0.18 -0.09 0.34
N VAL A 132 0.61 -0.15 -0.73
CA VAL A 132 1.82 -0.99 -0.78
C VAL A 132 2.89 -0.32 0.07
N VAL A 133 3.36 -1.00 1.12
CA VAL A 133 4.37 -0.44 2.04
C VAL A 133 5.76 -0.87 1.60
N GLN A 134 5.96 -2.17 1.37
CA GLN A 134 7.24 -2.71 0.92
C GLN A 134 7.07 -3.66 -0.25
N VAL A 135 8.02 -3.59 -1.17
CA VAL A 135 8.14 -4.44 -2.35
C VAL A 135 9.50 -5.10 -2.31
N LEU A 136 9.52 -6.41 -2.47
CA LEU A 136 10.75 -7.16 -2.71
C LEU A 136 11.00 -7.17 -4.23
N VAL A 137 12.16 -6.71 -4.64
CA VAL A 137 12.62 -6.72 -6.03
C VAL A 137 13.77 -7.72 -6.13
N GLU A 138 13.66 -8.70 -7.02
CA GLU A 138 14.64 -9.78 -7.20
C GLU A 138 14.94 -9.94 -8.69
N PRO A 139 16.16 -10.29 -9.11
CA PRO A 139 16.42 -10.63 -10.50
C PRO A 139 15.68 -11.93 -10.87
N LEU A 140 15.12 -11.98 -12.08
CA LEU A 140 14.40 -13.14 -12.61
C LEU A 140 15.30 -14.38 -12.74
N ARG A 141 16.59 -14.15 -12.98
CA ARG A 141 17.65 -15.13 -12.76
C ARG A 141 18.38 -14.73 -11.48
N ALA A 142 18.05 -15.38 -10.37
CA ALA A 142 18.94 -15.34 -9.23
C ALA A 142 20.30 -15.87 -9.71
N THR A 143 21.35 -15.05 -9.64
CA THR A 143 22.70 -15.60 -9.51
C THR A 143 22.64 -16.43 -8.23
N ALA A 144 22.59 -17.75 -8.39
CA ALA A 144 22.82 -18.63 -7.27
C ALA A 144 24.14 -18.19 -6.62
N PRO A 145 24.24 -18.10 -5.28
CA PRO A 145 25.54 -17.95 -4.66
C PRO A 145 26.40 -19.09 -5.18
N THR A 146 27.47 -18.76 -5.92
CA THR A 146 28.52 -19.71 -6.24
C THR A 146 29.10 -20.12 -4.90
N ASP A 147 28.72 -21.29 -4.41
CA ASP A 147 29.44 -22.00 -3.37
C ASP A 147 30.77 -22.46 -4.00
N GLU A 148 31.69 -21.50 -4.18
CA GLU A 148 33.08 -21.78 -4.46
C GLU A 148 33.77 -22.06 -3.12
N SER A 149 33.65 -23.33 -2.72
CA SER A 149 34.57 -23.98 -1.80
C SER A 149 34.72 -25.45 -2.24
N VAL A 150 35.47 -25.63 -3.32
CA VAL A 150 36.11 -26.88 -3.73
C VAL A 150 37.60 -26.53 -3.94
N PRO A 151 38.64 -27.38 -3.72
CA PRO A 151 38.72 -28.75 -3.18
C PRO A 151 39.79 -28.95 -2.09
N SER A 152 39.71 -30.04 -1.31
CA SER A 152 40.71 -31.14 -1.23
C SER A 152 40.34 -32.13 -0.13
#